data_AF-A0A9E4KVW7-F1
#
_entry.id   AF-A0A9E4KVW7-F1
#
_cell.length_a   1.000
_cell.length_b   1.000
_cell.length_c   1.000
_cell.angle_alpha   90.00
_cell.angle_beta   90.00
_cell.angle_gamma   90.00
#
_symmetry.space_group_name_H-M   'P 1'
#
loop_
_entity.id
_entity.type
_entity.pdbx_description
1 polymer ?
#
loop_
_entity_poly.entity_id
_entity_poly.type
_entity_poly.pdbx_seq_one_letter_code
_entity_poly.pdbx_strand_id
1 'polypeptide(L)'
;MRLEGDIRRPLDATAGFAGARAAAALVLAGPDAAGLLEPVRRIIDRAPCRAGATVVGGVLVARWLGPDPAEVRAGYGECAAALMQQVDPARSGLPVVWHV
;
A
#
# COMPACT_ATOMS: atom_id res chain seq x y z
N MET A 1 -14.26 6.75 5.11
CA MET A 1 -15.05 6.56 3.87
C MET A 1 -15.55 5.13 3.88
N ARG A 2 -16.85 4.90 3.67
CA ARG A 2 -17.47 3.57 3.62
C ARG A 2 -18.04 3.36 2.23
N LEU A 3 -17.70 2.26 1.58
CA LEU A 3 -18.23 1.88 0.27
C LEU A 3 -19.50 1.06 0.48
N GLU A 4 -20.62 1.73 0.68
CA GLU A 4 -21.93 1.12 0.93
C GLU A 4 -23.03 1.98 0.32
N GLY A 5 -24.07 1.35 -0.23
CA GLY A 5 -25.13 2.06 -0.95
C GLY A 5 -24.62 2.69 -2.25
N ASP A 6 -24.76 4.01 -2.41
CA ASP A 6 -24.21 4.73 -3.55
C ASP A 6 -22.68 4.81 -3.47
N ILE A 7 -22.03 3.79 -4.05
CA ILE A 7 -20.58 3.71 -4.14
C ILE A 7 -19.98 4.65 -5.20
N ARG A 8 -20.77 5.22 -6.13
CA ARG A 8 -20.23 6.09 -7.19
C ARG A 8 -19.80 7.42 -6.61
N ARG A 9 -20.59 7.99 -5.71
CA ARG A 9 -20.28 9.24 -5.03
C ARG A 9 -18.88 9.27 -4.37
N PRO A 10 -18.47 8.30 -3.54
CA PRO A 10 -17.11 8.27 -2.98
C PRO A 10 -16.03 7.95 -4.01
N LEU A 11 -16.37 7.26 -5.11
CA LEU A 11 -15.42 7.00 -6.19
C LEU A 11 -15.06 8.27 -6.97
N ASP A 12 -16.05 9.11 -7.24
CA ASP A 12 -15.89 10.34 -8.02
C ASP A 12 -15.40 11.53 -7.17
N ALA A 13 -15.53 11.46 -5.84
CA ALA A 13 -15.10 12.52 -4.94
C ALA A 13 -13.56 12.67 -4.88
N THR A 14 -13.06 13.91 -4.97
CA THR A 14 -11.62 14.24 -4.90
C THR A 14 -10.97 13.79 -3.58
N ALA A 15 -11.69 13.95 -2.46
CA ALA A 15 -11.24 13.49 -1.14
C ALA A 15 -11.48 11.97 -0.92
N GLY A 16 -12.15 11.30 -1.86
CA GLY A 16 -12.35 9.86 -1.89
C GLY A 16 -11.32 9.21 -2.82
N PHE A 17 -11.80 8.54 -3.88
CA PHE A 17 -10.91 7.86 -4.82
C PHE A 17 -10.45 8.77 -5.97
N ALA A 18 -11.09 9.94 -6.16
CA ALA A 18 -10.75 10.86 -7.24
C ALA A 18 -10.69 10.17 -8.62
N GLY A 19 -11.63 9.26 -8.90
CA GLY A 19 -11.69 8.50 -10.15
C GLY A 19 -10.80 7.25 -10.20
N ALA A 20 -10.03 6.96 -9.15
CA ALA A 20 -9.30 5.69 -9.05
C ALA A 20 -10.25 4.48 -9.03
N ARG A 21 -9.79 3.37 -9.59
CA ARG A 21 -10.55 2.10 -9.69
C ARG A 21 -9.96 0.99 -8.85
N ALA A 22 -8.73 1.18 -8.36
CA ALA A 22 -8.06 0.25 -7.48
C ALA A 22 -7.44 1.01 -6.30
N ALA A 23 -7.47 0.35 -5.15
CA ALA A 23 -6.82 0.80 -3.94
C ALA A 23 -6.19 -0.39 -3.21
N ALA A 24 -5.05 -0.16 -2.57
CA ALA A 24 -4.41 -1.15 -1.71
C ALA A 24 -3.98 -0.49 -0.40
N ALA A 25 -3.92 -1.29 0.67
CA ALA A 25 -3.39 -0.86 1.96
C ALA A 25 -2.50 -1.96 2.53
N LEU A 26 -1.32 -1.57 3.01
CA LEU A 26 -0.41 -2.40 3.78
C LEU A 26 -0.40 -1.87 5.21
N VAL A 27 -0.57 -2.77 6.17
CA VAL A 27 -0.55 -2.45 7.59
C VAL A 27 0.51 -3.31 8.25
N LEU A 28 1.48 -2.67 8.91
CA LEU A 28 2.52 -3.34 9.66
C LEU A 28 2.49 -2.87 11.11
N ALA A 29 2.28 -3.81 12.02
CA ALA A 29 2.33 -3.60 13.46
C ALA A 29 3.51 -4.38 14.03
N GLY A 30 4.32 -3.72 14.85
CA GLY A 30 5.50 -4.32 15.46
C GLY A 30 6.37 -3.25 16.13
N PRO A 31 7.31 -3.66 17.00
CA PRO A 31 8.18 -2.72 17.72
C PRO A 31 8.96 -1.80 16.78
N ASP A 32 9.37 -2.32 15.60
CA ASP A 32 10.20 -1.60 14.65
C ASP A 32 9.42 -0.95 13.50
N ALA A 33 8.09 -1.03 13.50
CA ALA A 33 7.27 -0.55 12.39
C ALA A 33 7.47 0.95 12.11
N ALA A 34 7.66 1.76 13.16
CA ALA A 34 7.93 3.19 13.01
C ALA A 34 9.26 3.47 12.30
N GLY A 35 10.29 2.65 12.55
CA GLY A 35 11.61 2.78 11.93
C GLY A 35 11.61 2.48 10.43
N LEU A 36 10.56 1.83 9.92
CA LEU A 36 10.43 1.45 8.51
C LEU A 36 9.75 2.52 7.65
N LEU A 37 9.30 3.64 8.23
CA LEU A 37 8.57 4.68 7.49
C LEU A 37 9.38 5.27 6.32
N GLU A 38 10.61 5.70 6.56
CA GLU A 38 11.46 6.30 5.53
C GLU A 38 11.89 5.29 4.45
N PRO A 39 12.28 4.04 4.79
CA PRO A 39 12.41 2.98 3.79
C PRO A 39 11.18 2.81 2.90
N VAL A 40 9.98 2.75 3.49
CA VAL A 40 8.74 2.59 2.74
C VAL A 40 8.48 3.79 1.83
N ARG A 41 8.67 5.02 2.31
CA ARG A 41 8.52 6.24 1.49
C ARG A 41 9.38 6.20 0.23
N ARG A 42 10.66 5.84 0.38
CA ARG A 42 11.59 5.71 -0.76
C ARG A 42 11.17 4.68 -1.80
N ILE A 43 10.50 3.60 -1.38
CA ILE A 43 9.98 2.58 -2.29
C ILE A 43 8.74 3.12 -3.01
N ILE A 44 7.76 3.64 -2.27
CA ILE A 44 6.49 4.07 -2.86
C ILE A 44 6.61 5.34 -3.72
N ASP A 45 7.63 6.17 -3.52
CA ASP A 45 7.92 7.32 -4.39
C ASP A 45 8.23 6.90 -5.84
N ARG A 46 8.58 5.63 -6.05
CA ARG A 46 8.82 5.03 -7.39
C ARG A 46 7.59 4.30 -7.94
N ALA A 47 6.51 4.20 -7.15
CA ALA A 47 5.33 3.49 -7.58
C ALA A 47 4.69 4.20 -8.80
N PRO A 48 4.16 3.43 -9.78
CA PRO A 48 3.53 4.01 -10.97
C PRO A 48 2.18 4.68 -10.68
N CYS A 49 1.66 4.57 -9.45
CA CYS A 49 0.40 5.13 -9.02
C CYS A 49 0.56 6.00 -7.77
N ARG A 50 -0.49 6.73 -7.39
CA ARG A 50 -0.47 7.57 -6.19
C ARG A 50 -0.35 6.68 -4.95
N ALA A 51 0.65 6.96 -4.13
CA ALA A 51 0.89 6.23 -2.90
C ALA A 51 1.24 7.17 -1.74
N GLY A 52 1.14 6.66 -0.51
CA GLY A 52 1.56 7.39 0.68
C GLY A 52 1.68 6.49 1.90
N ALA A 53 2.61 6.82 2.80
CA ALA A 53 2.84 6.08 4.04
C ALA A 53 2.86 6.99 5.26
N THR A 54 2.30 6.48 6.36
CA THR A 54 2.17 7.19 7.64
C THR A 54 2.38 6.21 8.79
N VAL A 55 2.84 6.69 9.94
CA VAL A 55 2.77 5.94 11.21
C VAL A 55 1.68 6.56 12.09
N VAL A 56 0.79 5.73 12.60
CA VAL A 56 -0.28 6.15 13.53
C VAL A 56 -0.32 5.16 14.69
N GLY A 57 -0.09 5.64 15.91
CA GLY A 57 -0.11 4.78 17.12
C GLY A 57 0.90 3.64 17.06
N GLY A 58 2.08 3.85 16.46
CA GLY A 58 3.11 2.80 16.28
C GLY A 58 2.83 1.82 15.14
N VAL A 59 1.73 1.97 14.41
CA VAL A 59 1.40 1.14 13.24
C VAL A 59 1.79 1.87 11.97
N LEU A 60 2.60 1.23 11.13
CA LEU A 60 2.91 1.73 9.79
C LEU A 60 1.77 1.36 8.84
N VAL A 61 1.26 2.36 8.12
CA VAL A 61 0.23 2.19 7.11
C VAL A 61 0.69 2.82 5.81
N ALA A 62 0.80 2.00 4.76
CA ALA A 62 1.04 2.43 3.39
C ALA A 62 -0.22 2.21 2.54
N ARG A 63 -0.51 3.13 1.62
CA ARG A 63 -1.72 3.11 0.79
C ARG A 63 -1.35 3.42 -0.65
N TRP A 64 -2.04 2.77 -1.58
CA TRP A 64 -1.94 2.99 -3.03
C TRP A 64 -3.32 3.24 -3.60
N LEU A 65 -3.40 4.07 -4.63
CA LEU A 65 -4.63 4.47 -5.27
C LEU A 65 -4.35 4.79 -6.75
N GLY A 66 -5.09 4.17 -7.66
CA GLY A 66 -4.84 4.36 -9.08
C GLY A 66 -6.01 3.93 -9.98
N PRO A 67 -6.05 4.44 -11.23
CA PRO A 67 -7.03 4.02 -12.22
C PRO A 67 -6.74 2.62 -12.79
N ASP A 68 -5.47 2.19 -12.78
CA ASP A 68 -5.03 0.87 -13.23
C ASP A 68 -4.78 -0.07 -12.04
N PRO A 69 -5.55 -1.17 -11.90
CA PRO A 69 -5.31 -2.18 -10.88
C PRO A 69 -3.94 -2.87 -10.96
N ALA A 70 -3.36 -2.99 -12.16
CA ALA A 70 -2.05 -3.63 -12.34
C ALA A 70 -0.94 -2.78 -11.72
N GLU A 71 -0.96 -1.46 -11.94
CA GLU A 71 -0.03 -0.51 -11.33
C GLU A 71 -0.14 -0.48 -9.80
N VAL A 72 -1.37 -0.46 -9.27
CA VAL A 72 -1.62 -0.51 -7.82
C VAL A 72 -1.07 -1.81 -7.23
N ARG A 73 -1.28 -2.93 -7.92
CA ARG A 73 -0.79 -4.23 -7.48
C ARG A 73 0.72 -4.34 -7.53
N ALA A 74 1.35 -3.83 -8.60
CA ALA A 74 2.80 -3.82 -8.74
C ALA A 74 3.46 -3.01 -7.61
N GLY A 75 2.97 -1.78 -7.37
CA GLY A 75 3.49 -0.92 -6.30
C GLY A 75 3.30 -1.52 -4.89
N TYR A 76 2.15 -2.15 -4.64
CA TYR A 76 1.92 -2.90 -3.41
C TYR A 76 2.89 -4.08 -3.27
N GLY A 77 3.03 -4.90 -4.31
CA GLY A 77 3.86 -6.10 -4.31
C GLY A 77 5.34 -5.79 -4.07
N GLU A 78 5.86 -4.76 -4.74
CA GLU A 78 7.24 -4.30 -4.55
C GLU A 78 7.50 -3.89 -3.09
N CYS A 79 6.61 -3.08 -2.52
CA CYS A 79 6.74 -2.65 -1.12
C CYS A 79 6.62 -3.82 -0.14
N ALA A 80 5.67 -4.74 -0.38
CA ALA A 80 5.48 -5.92 0.47
C ALA A 80 6.71 -6.84 0.42
N ALA A 81 7.28 -7.08 -0.76
CA ALA A 81 8.46 -7.91 -0.93
C ALA A 81 9.69 -7.32 -0.22
N ALA A 82 9.91 -6.01 -0.39
CA ALA A 82 11.01 -5.29 0.26
C ALA A 82 10.88 -5.24 1.79
N LEU A 83 9.65 -5.19 2.32
CA LEU A 83 9.40 -5.26 3.76
C LEU A 83 9.60 -6.68 4.30
N MET A 84 9.14 -7.72 3.60
CA MET A 84 9.35 -9.10 4.03
C MET A 84 10.84 -9.43 4.13
N GLN A 85 11.66 -8.97 3.18
CA GLN A 85 13.12 -9.15 3.24
C GLN A 85 13.76 -8.46 4.45
N GLN A 86 13.19 -7.35 4.95
CA GLN A 86 13.70 -6.65 6.13
C GLN A 86 13.24 -7.30 7.44
N VAL A 87 12.02 -7.83 7.47
CA VAL A 87 11.44 -8.45 8.68
C VAL A 87 11.95 -9.88 8.87
N ASP A 88 12.11 -10.64 7.79
CA ASP A 88 12.61 -12.01 7.81
C ASP A 88 13.50 -12.26 6.58
N PRO A 89 14.80 -11.90 6.65
CA PRO A 89 15.74 -12.07 5.54
C PRO A 89 15.91 -13.54 5.10
N ALA A 90 15.58 -14.51 5.95
CA ALA A 90 15.65 -15.93 5.64
C ALA A 90 14.47 -16.40 4.75
N ARG A 91 13.38 -15.61 4.68
CA ARG A 91 12.30 -15.80 3.73
C ARG A 91 12.55 -14.97 2.47
N SER A 92 12.91 -15.64 1.37
CA SER A 92 13.00 -14.98 0.07
C SER A 92 11.61 -14.85 -0.57
N GLY A 93 11.17 -13.62 -0.79
CA GLY A 93 10.02 -13.30 -1.63
C GLY A 93 8.66 -13.31 -0.94
N LEU A 94 7.63 -12.98 -1.72
CA LEU A 94 6.24 -12.99 -1.28
C LEU A 94 5.72 -14.44 -1.22
N PRO A 95 4.67 -14.72 -0.42
CA PRO A 95 3.93 -15.98 -0.55
C PRO A 95 3.52 -16.25 -2.01
N VAL A 96 3.54 -17.51 -2.45
CA VAL A 96 3.24 -17.90 -3.84
C VAL A 96 1.88 -17.37 -4.32
N VAL A 97 0.89 -17.29 -3.42
CA VAL A 97 -0.46 -16.74 -3.72
C VAL A 97 -0.45 -15.22 -4.01
N TRP A 98 0.68 -14.53 -3.79
CA TRP A 98 0.87 -13.10 -4.02
C TRP A 98 1.75 -12.84 -5.24
N HIS A 99 2.38 -13.88 -5.81
CA HIS A 99 3.05 -13.79 -7.10
C HIS A 99 2.02 -13.69 -8.24
N VAL A 100 2.27 -12.76 -9.16
CA VAL A 100 1.68 -12.70 -10.51
C VAL A 100 2.73 -12.25 -11.51
#